data_AF-A0A0Q5U9H0-F1
#
_entry.id   AF-A0A0Q5U9H0-F1
#
_cell.length_a   1.000
_cell.length_b   1.000
_cell.length_c   1.000
_cell.angle_alpha   90.00
_cell.angle_beta   90.00
_cell.angle_gamma   90.00
#
_symmetry.space_group_name_H-M   'P 1'
#
loop_
_entity.id
_entity.type
_entity.pdbx_description
1 polymer ?
#
loop_
_entity_poly.entity_id
_entity_poly.type
_entity_poly.pdbx_seq_one_letter_code
_entity_poly.pdbx_strand_id
1 'polypeptide(L)'
;MKIILSSAVFFVCTISLAQDVAFISSISKTDKGNARQASDKIASLTTLSYRFYKVMEQASDSTYTIIYAPAALSDADLESKSEWDECLYVDFKLENKEVSKTLKFQSIRGKYLDIFPAWKKYFKQKAHIEYTITDPTTREIVDANHGYRFILKEGENARIPRWSIINKS
;
A
#
# COMPACT_ATOMS: atom_id res chain seq x y z
N MET A 1 -27.18 -56.64 11.46
CA MET A 1 -27.16 -55.32 10.77
C MET A 1 -25.77 -54.72 10.94
N LYS A 2 -25.00 -54.56 9.86
CA LYS A 2 -23.67 -53.91 9.90
C LYS A 2 -23.83 -52.49 9.35
N ILE A 3 -23.62 -51.50 10.20
CA ILE A 3 -23.71 -50.08 9.89
C ILE A 3 -22.44 -49.70 9.12
N ILE A 4 -22.58 -49.30 7.87
CA ILE A 4 -21.49 -48.74 7.07
C ILE A 4 -21.40 -47.25 7.43
N LEU A 5 -20.43 -46.89 8.29
CA LEU A 5 -20.05 -45.50 8.50
C LEU A 5 -19.28 -45.03 7.27
N SER A 6 -19.97 -44.33 6.37
CA SER A 6 -19.35 -43.61 5.27
C SER A 6 -18.58 -42.42 5.82
N SER A 7 -17.25 -42.57 5.92
CA SER A 7 -16.34 -41.50 6.32
C SER A 7 -16.23 -40.50 5.16
N ALA A 8 -17.07 -39.47 5.19
CA ALA A 8 -16.95 -38.32 4.29
C ALA A 8 -15.63 -37.60 4.58
N VAL A 9 -14.61 -37.89 3.78
CA VAL A 9 -13.36 -37.14 3.74
C VAL A 9 -13.72 -35.73 3.28
N PHE A 10 -13.77 -34.80 4.24
CA PHE A 10 -13.78 -33.36 3.97
C PHE A 10 -12.47 -33.04 3.24
N PHE A 11 -12.54 -33.00 1.91
CA PHE A 11 -11.57 -32.28 1.08
C PHE A 11 -11.73 -30.80 1.44
N VAL A 12 -11.06 -30.36 2.50
CA VAL A 12 -10.83 -28.94 2.75
C VAL A 12 -9.89 -28.50 1.64
N CYS A 13 -10.45 -28.06 0.52
CA CYS A 13 -9.73 -27.22 -0.43
C CYS A 13 -9.19 -26.05 0.39
N THR A 14 -7.92 -26.12 0.78
CA THR A 14 -7.19 -24.98 1.27
C THR A 14 -7.17 -24.00 0.11
N ILE A 15 -8.13 -23.09 0.10
CA ILE A 15 -8.10 -21.93 -0.78
C ILE A 15 -6.82 -21.23 -0.38
N SER A 16 -5.75 -21.41 -1.15
CA SER A 16 -4.62 -20.50 -1.10
C SER A 16 -5.22 -19.17 -1.50
N LEU A 17 -5.59 -18.35 -0.52
CA LEU A 17 -5.98 -16.99 -0.78
C LEU A 17 -4.74 -16.35 -1.41
N ALA A 18 -4.81 -16.19 -2.72
CA ALA A 18 -3.72 -15.63 -3.49
C ALA A 18 -3.48 -14.22 -2.94
N GLN A 19 -2.20 -13.89 -2.73
CA GLN A 19 -1.79 -12.50 -2.65
C GLN A 19 -2.43 -11.72 -3.80
N ASP A 20 -2.79 -10.45 -3.60
CA ASP A 20 -3.44 -9.65 -4.64
C ASP A 20 -2.43 -9.25 -5.72
N VAL A 21 -1.96 -10.27 -6.46
CA VAL A 21 -1.01 -10.16 -7.56
C VAL A 21 -1.60 -9.26 -8.63
N ALA A 22 -2.92 -9.29 -8.84
CA ALA A 22 -3.60 -8.40 -9.78
C ALA A 22 -3.40 -6.92 -9.39
N PHE A 23 -3.58 -6.57 -8.11
CA PHE A 23 -3.27 -5.23 -7.62
C PHE A 23 -1.79 -4.88 -7.78
N ILE A 24 -0.87 -5.75 -7.34
CA ILE A 24 0.58 -5.51 -7.42
C ILE A 24 1.03 -5.30 -8.87
N SER A 25 0.57 -6.16 -9.79
CA SER A 25 0.83 -6.02 -11.22
C SER A 25 0.27 -4.70 -11.75
N SER A 26 -0.94 -4.30 -11.35
CA SER A 26 -1.54 -3.04 -11.81
C SER A 26 -0.75 -1.79 -11.41
N ILE A 27 -0.02 -1.82 -10.29
CA ILE A 27 0.78 -0.68 -9.81
C ILE A 27 2.26 -0.74 -10.21
N SER A 28 2.71 -1.88 -10.75
CA SER A 28 4.09 -2.09 -11.21
C SER A 28 4.46 -1.27 -12.45
N LYS A 29 3.46 -1.01 -13.32
CA LYS A 29 3.60 -0.21 -14.53
C LYS A 29 2.23 0.36 -14.90
N THR A 30 2.03 1.66 -14.69
CA THR A 30 0.71 2.29 -14.81
C THR A 30 0.79 3.69 -15.44
N ASP A 31 -0.34 4.24 -15.85
CA ASP A 31 -0.49 5.68 -16.16
C ASP A 31 -1.00 6.46 -14.93
N LYS A 32 -1.13 7.79 -15.07
CA LYS A 32 -1.58 8.70 -14.00
C LYS A 32 -3.01 8.39 -13.51
N GLY A 33 -3.93 8.04 -14.41
CA GLY A 33 -5.33 7.74 -14.06
C GLY A 33 -5.43 6.44 -13.26
N ASN A 34 -4.76 5.40 -13.72
CA ASN A 34 -4.71 4.11 -13.05
C ASN A 34 -3.90 4.17 -11.74
N ALA A 35 -2.81 4.95 -11.69
CA ALA A 35 -2.09 5.23 -10.44
C ALA A 35 -3.01 5.90 -9.42
N ARG A 36 -3.85 6.82 -9.91
CA ARG A 36 -4.82 7.50 -9.06
C ARG A 36 -5.88 6.56 -8.51
N GLN A 37 -6.46 5.71 -9.36
CA GLN A 37 -7.44 4.72 -8.91
C GLN A 37 -6.84 3.72 -7.90
N ALA A 38 -5.61 3.26 -8.12
CA ALA A 38 -4.92 2.39 -7.18
C ALA A 38 -4.69 3.10 -5.82
N SER A 39 -4.34 4.37 -5.87
CA SER A 39 -4.17 5.21 -4.69
C SER A 39 -5.48 5.44 -3.93
N ASP A 40 -6.61 5.65 -4.64
CA ASP A 40 -7.93 5.76 -4.01
C ASP A 40 -8.36 4.44 -3.34
N LYS A 41 -8.03 3.30 -3.97
CA LYS A 41 -8.21 1.98 -3.35
C LYS A 41 -7.40 1.82 -2.07
N ILE A 42 -6.18 2.34 -2.00
CA ILE A 42 -5.38 2.34 -0.77
C ILE A 42 -6.03 3.24 0.29
N ALA A 43 -6.37 4.48 -0.08
CA ALA A 43 -6.96 5.47 0.82
C ALA A 43 -8.34 5.07 1.34
N SER A 44 -9.09 4.22 0.63
CA SER A 44 -10.40 3.72 1.10
C SER A 44 -10.30 2.58 2.12
N LEU A 45 -9.12 2.01 2.35
CA LEU A 45 -8.90 0.95 3.34
C LEU A 45 -8.53 1.48 4.73
N THR A 46 -8.16 2.76 4.80
CA THR A 46 -7.77 3.40 6.04
C THR A 46 -8.98 3.53 6.95
N THR A 47 -8.75 3.47 8.26
CA THR A 47 -9.83 3.68 9.25
C THR A 47 -10.22 5.15 9.35
N LEU A 48 -9.29 6.07 9.05
CA LEU A 48 -9.59 7.48 8.89
C LEU A 48 -10.19 7.73 7.50
N SER A 49 -11.27 8.50 7.43
CA SER A 49 -11.80 8.98 6.15
C SER A 49 -10.81 9.97 5.55
N TYR A 50 -10.07 9.54 4.52
CA TYR A 50 -9.19 10.42 3.75
C TYR A 50 -9.94 10.99 2.54
N ARG A 51 -9.68 12.27 2.25
CA ARG A 51 -10.08 12.92 1.00
C ARG A 51 -8.85 13.17 0.15
N PHE A 52 -9.05 13.18 -1.15
CA PHE A 52 -8.03 13.68 -2.04
C PHE A 52 -7.71 15.13 -1.72
N TYR A 53 -6.41 15.43 -1.65
CA TYR A 53 -5.94 16.81 -1.52
C TYR A 53 -5.34 17.28 -2.83
N LYS A 54 -4.18 16.74 -3.21
CA LYS A 54 -3.50 17.15 -4.45
C LYS A 54 -2.52 16.11 -4.97
N VAL A 55 -2.03 16.37 -6.18
CA VAL A 55 -0.90 15.66 -6.78
C VAL A 55 0.29 16.60 -6.81
N MET A 56 1.46 16.10 -6.43
CA MET A 56 2.74 16.80 -6.57
C MET A 56 3.61 16.04 -7.56
N GLU A 57 4.07 16.74 -8.59
CA GLU A 57 5.04 16.21 -9.56
C GLU A 57 6.35 16.97 -9.39
N GLN A 58 7.43 16.23 -9.18
CA GLN A 58 8.74 16.81 -8.99
C GLN A 58 9.69 16.30 -10.08
N ALA A 59 10.13 17.23 -10.93
CA ALA A 59 10.90 16.89 -12.13
C ALA A 59 12.33 16.43 -11.80
N SER A 60 12.91 16.92 -10.70
CA SER A 60 14.30 16.66 -10.31
C SER A 60 14.57 15.21 -9.94
N ASP A 61 13.59 14.54 -9.32
CA ASP A 61 13.68 13.16 -8.85
C ASP A 61 12.70 12.22 -9.60
N SER A 62 11.97 12.78 -10.58
CA SER A 62 10.97 12.07 -11.36
C SER A 62 9.90 11.43 -10.46
N THR A 63 9.43 12.16 -9.45
CA THR A 63 8.44 11.66 -8.49
C THR A 63 7.04 12.20 -8.82
N TYR A 64 6.04 11.31 -8.73
CA TYR A 64 4.62 11.58 -8.83
C TYR A 64 3.96 11.15 -7.53
N THR A 65 3.62 12.10 -6.67
CA THR A 65 3.04 11.83 -5.35
C THR A 65 1.58 12.25 -5.31
N ILE A 66 0.71 11.31 -4.98
CA ILE A 66 -0.70 11.57 -4.71
C ILE A 66 -0.87 11.73 -3.19
N ILE A 67 -1.44 12.85 -2.76
CA ILE A 67 -1.58 13.22 -1.35
C ILE A 67 -3.07 13.21 -0.98
N TYR A 68 -3.35 12.57 0.15
CA TYR A 68 -4.66 12.58 0.78
C TYR A 68 -4.55 13.20 2.16
N ALA A 69 -5.52 14.05 2.47
CA ALA A 69 -5.66 14.63 3.79
C ALA A 69 -6.83 14.00 4.53
N PRO A 70 -6.80 13.95 5.87
CA PRO A 70 -7.97 13.61 6.66
C PRO A 70 -9.16 14.49 6.25
N ALA A 71 -10.33 13.88 6.03
CA ALA A 71 -11.53 14.58 5.57
C ALA A 71 -12.02 15.64 6.56
N ALA A 72 -11.68 15.49 7.84
CA ALA A 72 -12.00 16.45 8.90
C ALA A 72 -11.15 17.74 8.85
N LEU A 73 -10.03 17.77 8.12
CA LEU A 73 -9.17 18.95 8.01
C LEU A 73 -9.52 19.75 6.76
N SER A 74 -9.65 21.06 6.92
CA SER A 74 -9.79 21.98 5.79
C SER A 74 -8.45 22.20 5.09
N ASP A 75 -8.49 22.69 3.84
CA ASP A 75 -7.26 23.04 3.12
C ASP A 75 -6.51 24.18 3.82
N ALA A 76 -7.22 25.15 4.40
CA ALA A 76 -6.62 26.25 5.15
C ALA A 76 -5.86 25.74 6.40
N ASP A 77 -6.44 24.77 7.12
CA ASP A 77 -5.77 24.17 8.28
C ASP A 77 -4.51 23.43 7.87
N LEU A 78 -4.54 22.68 6.75
CA LEU A 78 -3.36 21.98 6.23
C LEU A 78 -2.27 22.96 5.79
N GLU A 79 -2.63 24.00 5.06
CA GLU A 79 -1.68 24.99 4.55
C GLU A 79 -1.07 25.85 5.66
N SER A 80 -1.76 25.99 6.80
CA SER A 80 -1.23 26.65 7.99
C SER A 80 -0.17 25.82 8.73
N LYS A 81 -0.10 24.51 8.49
CA LYS A 81 0.87 23.61 9.13
C LYS A 81 2.19 23.61 8.36
N SER A 82 3.30 23.61 9.09
CA SER A 82 4.65 23.43 8.52
C SER A 82 4.89 22.00 8.04
N GLU A 83 4.15 21.03 8.58
CA GLU A 83 4.29 19.60 8.29
C GLU A 83 2.91 18.96 8.13
N TRP A 84 2.79 18.02 7.18
CA TRP A 84 1.55 17.31 6.85
C TRP A 84 1.65 15.84 7.27
N ASP A 85 1.98 15.62 8.55
CA ASP A 85 2.20 14.32 9.18
C ASP A 85 0.95 13.43 9.24
N GLU A 86 -0.24 14.05 9.18
CA GLU A 86 -1.53 13.36 9.17
C GLU A 86 -1.97 12.89 7.79
N CYS A 87 -1.27 13.33 6.73
CA CYS A 87 -1.60 12.97 5.36
C CYS A 87 -1.10 11.57 5.00
N LEU A 88 -1.81 10.94 4.08
CA LEU A 88 -1.40 9.72 3.40
C LEU A 88 -0.78 10.09 2.05
N TYR A 89 0.36 9.50 1.76
CA TYR A 89 1.11 9.73 0.53
C TYR A 89 1.23 8.43 -0.24
N VAL A 90 0.96 8.48 -1.54
CA VAL A 90 1.21 7.36 -2.45
C VAL A 90 2.13 7.87 -3.55
N ASP A 91 3.36 7.39 -3.52
CA ASP A 91 4.44 7.82 -4.39
C ASP A 91 4.63 6.83 -5.54
N PHE A 92 4.78 7.39 -6.73
CA PHE A 92 5.16 6.70 -7.94
C PHE A 92 6.40 7.37 -8.52
N LYS A 93 7.26 6.56 -9.14
CA LYS A 93 8.37 7.05 -9.95
C LYS A 93 7.94 7.15 -11.40
N LEU A 94 8.16 8.31 -12.02
CA LEU A 94 8.06 8.49 -13.46
C LEU A 94 9.22 7.77 -14.16
N GLU A 95 8.89 6.81 -15.01
CA GLU A 95 9.80 6.22 -15.98
C GLU A 95 9.66 6.96 -17.31
N ASN A 96 10.73 7.67 -17.71
CA ASN A 96 10.84 8.29 -19.03
C ASN A 96 11.27 7.22 -20.04
N LYS A 97 10.30 6.51 -20.61
CA LYS A 97 10.47 5.88 -21.92
C LYS A 97 9.70 6.75 -22.91
N GLU A 98 10.42 7.23 -23.94
CA GLU A 98 10.18 8.42 -24.79
C GLU A 98 8.79 8.61 -25.44
N VAL A 99 7.81 7.73 -25.20
CA VAL A 99 6.49 7.77 -25.83
C VAL A 99 5.32 7.66 -24.83
N SER A 100 5.56 7.22 -23.59
CA SER A 100 4.52 7.13 -22.56
C SER A 100 5.11 7.31 -21.16
N LYS A 101 4.75 8.41 -20.48
CA LYS A 101 5.10 8.65 -19.07
C LYS A 101 4.48 7.55 -18.22
N THR A 102 5.29 6.55 -17.92
CA THR A 102 4.86 5.38 -17.17
C THR A 102 5.20 5.61 -15.71
N LEU A 103 4.33 5.20 -14.81
CA LEU A 103 4.51 5.29 -13.38
C LEU A 103 4.78 3.89 -12.82
N LYS A 104 5.81 3.78 -11.98
CA LYS A 104 6.10 2.59 -11.17
C LYS A 104 5.84 2.94 -9.72
N PHE A 105 5.02 2.15 -9.03
CA PHE A 105 4.78 2.35 -7.61
C PHE A 105 6.08 2.29 -6.81
N GLN A 106 6.27 3.27 -5.93
CA GLN A 106 7.47 3.42 -5.11
C GLN A 106 7.14 3.22 -3.63
N SER A 107 6.16 3.95 -3.10
CA SER A 107 5.81 3.81 -1.69
C SER A 107 4.41 4.28 -1.32
N ILE A 108 3.89 3.75 -0.21
CA ILE A 108 2.80 4.36 0.58
C ILE A 108 3.43 4.87 1.86
N ARG A 109 3.22 6.13 2.25
CA ARG A 109 3.71 6.71 3.51
C ARG A 109 2.54 7.26 4.32
N GLY A 110 2.53 7.00 5.62
CA GLY A 110 1.42 7.38 6.51
C GLY A 110 1.68 6.98 7.96
N LYS A 111 0.66 7.12 8.81
CA LYS A 111 0.67 6.52 10.15
C LYS A 111 0.51 4.99 10.00
N TYR A 112 1.04 4.25 10.97
CA TYR A 112 1.01 2.77 10.92
C TYR A 112 -0.40 2.21 10.74
N LEU A 113 -1.35 2.69 11.57
CA LEU A 113 -2.73 2.22 11.56
C LEU A 113 -3.44 2.51 10.24
N ASP A 114 -3.04 3.56 9.52
CA ASP A 114 -3.63 3.92 8.23
C ASP A 114 -3.07 3.06 7.09
N ILE A 115 -1.77 2.78 7.08
CA ILE A 115 -1.16 2.01 5.99
C ILE A 115 -1.26 0.49 6.18
N PHE A 116 -1.42 0.01 7.43
CA PHE A 116 -1.47 -1.41 7.73
C PHE A 116 -2.63 -2.16 7.02
N PRO A 117 -3.86 -1.61 6.91
CA PRO A 117 -4.92 -2.22 6.12
C PRO A 117 -4.53 -2.50 4.67
N ALA A 118 -3.83 -1.57 4.02
CA ALA A 118 -3.30 -1.76 2.67
C ALA A 118 -2.18 -2.81 2.64
N TRP A 119 -1.25 -2.76 3.60
CA TRP A 119 -0.21 -3.78 3.77
C TRP A 119 -0.83 -5.18 3.84
N LYS A 120 -1.81 -5.37 4.72
CA LYS A 120 -2.50 -6.64 4.88
C LYS A 120 -3.23 -7.02 3.60
N LYS A 121 -4.09 -6.16 3.04
CA LYS A 121 -4.93 -6.54 1.90
C LYS A 121 -4.13 -6.86 0.64
N TYR A 122 -3.18 -6.02 0.27
CA TYR A 122 -2.54 -6.09 -1.04
C TYR A 122 -1.18 -6.78 -1.04
N PHE A 123 -0.42 -6.65 0.05
CA PHE A 123 0.97 -7.09 0.08
C PHE A 123 1.16 -8.34 0.94
N LYS A 124 0.48 -8.47 2.08
CA LYS A 124 0.69 -9.57 3.02
C LYS A 124 -0.58 -9.94 3.78
N GLN A 125 -1.45 -10.73 3.15
CA GLN A 125 -2.80 -11.07 3.66
C GLN A 125 -2.84 -11.67 5.06
N LYS A 126 -1.79 -12.41 5.43
CA LYS A 126 -1.64 -13.05 6.75
C LYS A 126 -0.95 -12.15 7.79
N ALA A 127 -0.74 -10.87 7.50
CA ALA A 127 -0.18 -9.94 8.46
C ALA A 127 -1.15 -9.70 9.63
N HIS A 128 -0.57 -9.61 10.82
CA HIS A 128 -1.26 -9.33 12.07
C HIS A 128 -0.77 -8.00 12.61
N ILE A 129 -1.69 -7.11 13.01
CA ILE A 129 -1.35 -5.71 13.27
C ILE A 129 -0.39 -5.55 14.45
N GLU A 130 -0.56 -6.35 15.50
CA GLU A 130 0.28 -6.31 16.70
C GLU A 130 1.65 -6.95 16.47
N TYR A 131 1.70 -8.07 15.75
CA TYR A 131 2.97 -8.74 15.45
C TYR A 131 3.78 -7.95 14.41
N THR A 132 3.14 -7.35 13.42
CA THR A 132 3.83 -6.58 12.39
C THR A 132 4.50 -5.32 12.93
N ILE A 133 3.92 -4.69 13.96
CA ILE A 133 4.55 -3.55 14.62
C ILE A 133 5.66 -3.97 15.59
N THR A 134 5.56 -5.14 16.23
CA THR A 134 6.55 -5.56 17.25
C THR A 134 7.71 -6.40 16.69
N ASP A 135 7.49 -7.13 15.60
CA ASP A 135 8.47 -8.03 14.99
C ASP A 135 8.83 -7.58 13.56
N PRO A 136 10.00 -6.94 13.37
CA PRO A 136 10.49 -6.51 12.07
C PRO A 136 10.63 -7.61 11.03
N THR A 137 10.82 -8.88 11.43
CA THR A 137 10.98 -10.00 10.48
C THR A 137 9.70 -10.26 9.69
N THR A 138 8.55 -9.83 10.22
CA THR A 138 7.26 -9.97 9.55
C THR A 138 6.97 -8.85 8.55
N ARG A 139 7.85 -7.85 8.42
CA ARG A 139 7.61 -6.64 7.62
C ARG A 139 8.06 -6.73 6.17
N GLU A 140 8.59 -7.87 5.75
CA GLU A 140 9.04 -8.09 4.37
C GLU A 140 8.18 -9.14 3.66
N ILE A 141 8.00 -8.96 2.36
CA ILE A 141 7.53 -9.99 1.46
C ILE A 141 8.34 -9.98 0.16
N VAL A 142 8.70 -11.17 -0.29
CA VAL A 142 9.41 -11.43 -1.54
C VAL A 142 8.64 -12.51 -2.29
N ASP A 143 8.35 -12.26 -3.56
CA ASP A 143 7.82 -13.27 -4.47
C ASP A 143 8.68 -13.30 -5.73
N ALA A 144 9.52 -14.32 -5.82
CA ALA A 144 10.43 -14.49 -6.95
C ALA A 144 9.70 -14.85 -8.25
N ASN A 145 8.53 -15.52 -8.17
CA ASN A 145 7.77 -15.94 -9.35
C ASN A 145 7.18 -14.73 -10.08
N HIS A 146 6.77 -13.71 -9.32
CA HIS A 146 6.19 -12.48 -9.84
C HIS A 146 7.17 -11.29 -9.82
N GLY A 147 8.40 -11.49 -9.33
CA GLY A 147 9.48 -10.53 -9.39
C GLY A 147 9.29 -9.29 -8.52
N TYR A 148 8.57 -9.39 -7.39
CA TYR A 148 8.38 -8.25 -6.49
C TYR A 148 8.95 -8.48 -5.08
N ARG A 149 9.36 -7.36 -4.48
CA ARG A 149 9.85 -7.26 -3.09
C ARG A 149 9.29 -5.99 -2.46
N PHE A 150 8.58 -6.15 -1.36
CA PHE A 150 8.03 -5.03 -0.57
C PHE A 150 8.46 -5.11 0.88
N ILE A 151 8.73 -3.95 1.47
CA ILE A 151 9.11 -3.83 2.87
C ILE A 151 8.26 -2.76 3.54
N LEU A 152 7.67 -3.09 4.68
CA LEU A 152 7.08 -2.14 5.61
C LEU A 152 8.17 -1.60 6.55
N LYS A 153 8.62 -0.36 6.31
CA LYS A 153 9.69 0.28 7.08
C LYS A 153 9.11 1.32 8.03
N GLU A 154 9.62 1.35 9.25
CA GLU A 154 9.44 2.47 10.18
C GLU A 154 10.45 3.58 9.83
N GLY A 155 9.95 4.78 9.62
CA GLY A 155 10.72 5.98 9.32
C GLY A 155 11.46 6.49 10.54
N GLU A 156 12.66 7.02 10.31
CA GLU A 156 13.56 7.50 11.37
C GLU A 156 13.22 8.94 11.82
N ASN A 157 12.47 9.68 11.02
CA ASN A 157 12.07 11.04 11.33
C ASN A 157 10.71 11.05 12.06
N ALA A 158 10.71 11.39 13.34
CA ALA A 158 9.51 11.48 14.17
C ALA A 158 8.49 12.55 13.70
N ARG A 159 8.90 13.46 12.80
CA ARG A 159 8.09 14.56 12.25
C ARG A 159 7.46 14.28 10.88
N ILE A 160 7.84 13.18 10.23
CA ILE A 160 7.33 12.75 8.92
C ILE A 160 6.45 11.51 9.14
N PRO A 161 5.48 11.18 8.25
CA PRO A 161 4.71 9.95 8.35
C PRO A 161 5.60 8.75 8.70
N ARG A 162 5.35 8.20 9.90
CA ARG A 162 6.26 7.29 10.60
C ARG A 162 6.45 5.95 9.90
N TRP A 163 5.63 5.59 8.93
CA TRP A 163 5.66 4.27 8.32
C TRP A 163 5.55 4.35 6.81
N SER A 164 6.20 3.40 6.14
CA SER A 164 6.19 3.32 4.69
C SER A 164 6.15 1.88 4.19
N ILE A 165 5.26 1.58 3.26
CA ILE A 165 5.33 0.36 2.43
C ILE A 165 6.17 0.74 1.21
N ILE A 166 7.32 0.10 1.02
CA ILE A 166 8.32 0.49 0.01
C ILE A 166 8.50 -0.64 -1.00
N ASN A 167 8.45 -0.31 -2.28
CA ASN A 167 8.86 -1.20 -3.37
C ASN A 167 10.39 -1.27 -3.46
N LYS A 168 10.95 -2.48 -3.41
CA LYS A 168 12.40 -2.76 -3.51
C LYS A 168 12.77 -3.53 -4.78
N SER A 169 11.81 -3.66 -5.70
CA SER A 169 11.96 -4.32 -7.00
C SER A 169 12.31 -3.34 -8.11
#